data_AF-A0A5S6QCR8-F1
#
_entry.id   AF-A0A5S6QCR8-F1
#
_cell.length_a   1.000
_cell.length_b   1.000
_cell.length_c   1.000
_cell.angle_alpha   90.00
_cell.angle_beta   90.00
_cell.angle_gamma   90.00
#
_symmetry.space_group_name_H-M   'P 1'
#
loop_
_entity.id
_entity.type
_entity.pdbx_description
1 polymer ?
#
loop_
_entity_poly.entity_id
_entity_poly.type
_entity_poly.pdbx_seq_one_letter_code
_entity_poly.pdbx_strand_id
1 'polypeptide(L)' 'MQFATFIVLSALFAIFCFEAEALRADTQARMDCTRNECAGARNQWRQSQKADDFKAYFACLDECTAAKLESPNEEAEEQ' A
#
# COMPACT_ATOMS: atom_id res chain seq x y z
N MET A 1 -30.34 17.06 19.65
CA MET A 1 -29.99 17.17 18.21
C MET A 1 -28.49 17.32 17.99
N GLN A 2 -27.77 18.19 18.73
CA GLN A 2 -26.29 18.31 18.65
C GLN A 2 -25.50 17.03 18.97
N PHE A 3 -25.91 16.25 19.97
CA PHE A 3 -25.20 15.02 20.34
C PHE A 3 -25.15 13.97 19.23
N ALA A 4 -26.24 13.80 18.48
CA ALA A 4 -26.30 12.85 17.38
C ALA A 4 -25.37 13.29 16.22
N THR A 5 -25.29 14.58 15.93
CA THR A 5 -24.37 15.11 14.91
C THR A 5 -22.91 14.96 15.31
N PHE A 6 -22.55 15.18 16.58
CA PHE A 6 -21.18 14.94 17.06
C PHE A 6 -20.78 13.46 16.96
N ILE A 7 -21.68 12.55 17.31
CA ILE A 7 -21.41 11.10 17.20
C ILE A 7 -21.22 10.70 15.73
N VAL A 8 -22.09 11.15 14.83
CA VAL A 8 -21.97 10.87 13.39
C VAL A 8 -20.67 11.43 12.81
N LEU A 9 -20.30 12.68 13.13
CA LEU A 9 -19.04 13.28 12.69
C LEU A 9 -17.81 12.53 13.24
N SER A 10 -17.85 12.09 14.50
CA SER A 10 -16.75 11.32 15.09
C SER A 10 -16.56 9.95 14.42
N ALA A 11 -17.65 9.27 14.07
CA ALA A 11 -17.61 7.99 13.37
C ALA A 11 -17.06 8.14 11.94
N LEU A 12 -17.51 9.18 11.20
CA LEU A 12 -16.99 9.46 9.86
C LEU A 12 -15.51 9.83 9.87
N PHE A 13 -15.07 10.60 10.87
CA PHE A 13 -13.66 10.95 11.02
C PHE A 13 -12.79 9.72 11.33
N ALA A 14 -13.27 8.81 12.17
CA ALA A 14 -12.57 7.56 12.47
C ALA A 14 -12.43 6.65 11.23
N ILE A 15 -13.47 6.54 10.41
CA ILE A 15 -13.43 5.77 9.15
C ILE A 15 -12.40 6.38 8.19
N PHE A 16 -12.40 7.71 8.04
CA PHE A 16 -11.44 8.41 7.20
C PHE A 16 -10.00 8.21 7.69
N CYS A 17 -9.77 8.23 9.00
CA CYS A 17 -8.46 7.95 9.57
C CYS A 17 -7.99 6.51 9.28
N PHE A 18 -8.88 5.52 9.38
CA PHE A 18 -8.57 4.12 9.10
C PHE A 18 -8.21 3.91 7.62
N GLU A 19 -8.99 4.49 6.69
CA GLU A 19 -8.68 4.45 5.26
C GLU A 19 -7.34 5.15 4.94
N ALA A 20 -7.06 6.26 5.61
CA ALA A 20 -5.80 6.99 5.45
C ALA A 20 -4.58 6.24 6.00
N GLU A 21 -4.77 5.31 6.94
CA GLU A 21 -3.72 4.45 7.49
C GLU A 21 -3.46 3.26 6.56
N ALA A 22 -4.51 2.60 6.07
CA ALA A 22 -4.41 1.56 5.05
C ALA A 22 -3.72 2.08 3.77
N LEU A 23 -4.03 3.32 3.35
CA LEU A 23 -3.39 3.96 2.20
C LEU A 23 -1.90 4.25 2.46
N ARG A 24 -1.52 4.59 3.70
CA ARG A 24 -0.12 4.79 4.09
C ARG A 24 0.65 3.47 4.07
N ALA A 25 0.07 2.40 4.60
CA ALA A 25 0.67 1.06 4.59
C ALA A 25 0.88 0.55 3.15
N ASP A 26 -0.13 0.68 2.28
CA ASP A 26 0.00 0.34 0.85
C ASP A 26 1.08 1.19 0.16
N THR A 27 1.11 2.50 0.41
CA THR A 27 2.14 3.38 -0.17
C THR A 27 3.53 2.99 0.30
N GLN A 28 3.70 2.67 1.58
CA GLN A 28 4.98 2.25 2.14
C GLN A 28 5.42 0.91 1.55
N ALA A 29 4.53 -0.07 1.48
CA ALA A 29 4.79 -1.37 0.86
C ALA A 29 5.21 -1.21 -0.61
N ARG A 30 4.48 -0.41 -1.39
CA ARG A 30 4.83 -0.10 -2.80
C ARG A 30 6.19 0.56 -2.92
N MET A 31 6.51 1.52 -2.04
CA MET A 31 7.80 2.22 -2.05
C MET A 31 8.96 1.27 -1.72
N ASP A 32 8.80 0.40 -0.73
CA ASP A 32 9.79 -0.61 -0.36
C ASP A 32 10.00 -1.64 -1.48
N CYS A 33 8.91 -2.15 -2.05
CA CYS A 33 8.94 -3.08 -3.19
C CYS A 33 9.62 -2.45 -4.41
N THR A 34 9.33 -1.18 -4.70
CA THR A 34 9.98 -0.44 -5.80
C THR A 34 11.48 -0.27 -5.57
N ARG A 35 11.90 -0.08 -4.31
CA ARG A 35 13.29 0.22 -3.95
C ARG A 35 14.16 -1.02 -3.92
N ASN A 36 13.63 -2.13 -3.45
CA ASN A 36 14.38 -3.36 -3.22
C ASN A 36 13.99 -4.43 -4.25
N GLU A 37 12.83 -5.06 -4.07
CA GLU A 37 12.49 -6.35 -4.71
C GLU A 37 12.30 -6.20 -6.22
N CYS A 38 11.68 -5.10 -6.65
CA CYS A 38 11.41 -4.80 -8.05
C CYS A 38 12.42 -3.83 -8.66
N ALA A 39 13.55 -3.54 -7.99
CA ALA A 39 14.57 -2.64 -8.50
C ALA A 39 15.19 -3.12 -9.81
N GLY A 40 15.35 -4.44 -9.96
CA GLY A 40 15.84 -5.08 -11.19
C GLY A 40 14.89 -4.86 -12.37
N ALA A 41 13.62 -5.23 -12.21
CA ALA A 41 12.58 -5.03 -13.22
C ALA A 41 12.40 -3.55 -13.57
N ARG A 42 12.45 -2.65 -12.57
CA ARG A 42 12.45 -1.19 -12.79
C ARG A 42 13.63 -0.73 -13.64
N ASN A 43 14.84 -1.20 -13.33
CA ASN A 43 16.04 -0.83 -14.09
C ASN A 43 15.99 -1.37 -15.52
N GLN A 44 15.44 -2.57 -15.71
CA GLN A 44 15.25 -3.17 -17.03
C GLN A 44 14.23 -2.37 -17.85
N TRP A 45 13.06 -2.05 -17.29
CA TRP A 45 12.08 -1.20 -17.95
C TRP A 45 12.65 0.20 -18.26
N ARG A 46 13.40 0.81 -17.34
CA ARG A 46 14.02 2.12 -17.57
C ARG A 46 14.98 2.10 -18.77
N GLN A 47 15.66 0.99 -19.01
CA GLN A 47 16.59 0.84 -20.12
C GLN A 47 15.88 0.53 -21.44
N SER A 48 14.90 -0.36 -21.42
CA SER A 48 14.23 -0.82 -22.63
C SER A 48 13.10 0.09 -23.09
N GLN A 49 12.43 0.78 -22.15
CA GLN A 49 11.17 1.51 -22.33
C GLN A 49 10.07 0.72 -23.05
N LYS A 50 10.13 -0.62 -23.00
CA LYS A 50 9.14 -1.49 -23.63
C LYS A 50 7.94 -1.67 -22.72
N ALA A 51 6.76 -1.80 -23.34
CA ALA A 51 5.53 -2.08 -22.62
C ALA A 51 5.56 -3.44 -21.90
N ASP A 52 6.29 -4.43 -22.42
CA ASP A 52 6.39 -5.75 -21.79
C ASP A 52 7.23 -5.71 -20.51
N ASP A 53 8.35 -4.98 -20.53
CA ASP A 53 9.17 -4.78 -19.32
C ASP A 53 8.43 -3.92 -18.28
N PHE A 54 7.58 -2.98 -18.72
CA PHE A 54 6.69 -2.24 -17.85
C PHE A 54 5.68 -3.15 -17.15
N LYS A 55 5.03 -4.06 -17.90
CA LYS A 55 4.10 -5.04 -17.33
C LYS A 55 4.79 -5.95 -16.34
N ALA A 56 6.01 -6.41 -16.65
CA ALA A 56 6.79 -7.24 -15.73
C ALA A 56 7.16 -6.48 -14.44
N TYR A 57 7.53 -5.20 -14.55
CA TYR A 57 7.77 -4.34 -13.40
C TYR A 57 6.52 -4.13 -12.55
N PHE A 58 5.37 -3.87 -13.18
CA PHE A 58 4.10 -3.70 -12.47
C PHE A 58 3.61 -4.98 -11.80
N ALA A 59 3.72 -6.13 -12.48
CA ALA A 59 3.39 -7.42 -11.89
C ALA A 59 4.22 -7.70 -10.64
N CYS A 60 5.53 -7.43 -10.69
CA CYS A 60 6.41 -7.53 -9.52
C CYS A 60 5.93 -6.63 -8.36
N LEU A 61 5.52 -5.39 -8.66
CA LEU A 61 5.04 -4.47 -7.63
C LEU A 61 3.75 -4.97 -6.98
N ASP A 62 2.79 -5.44 -7.77
CA ASP A 62 1.51 -5.94 -7.25
C ASP A 62 1.72 -7.19 -6.39
N GLU A 63 2.53 -8.15 -6.83
CA GLU A 63 2.86 -9.36 -6.06
C GLU A 63 3.58 -9.02 -4.75
N CYS A 64 4.57 -8.13 -4.79
CA CYS A 64 5.33 -7.74 -3.60
C CYS A 64 4.47 -6.92 -2.62
N THR A 65 3.62 -6.03 -3.12
CA THR A 65 2.73 -5.21 -2.29
C THR A 65 1.67 -6.09 -1.65
N ALA A 66 1.07 -7.02 -2.39
CA ALA A 66 0.13 -8.02 -1.86
C ALA A 66 0.79 -8.85 -0.75
N ALA A 67 1.99 -9.40 -0.99
CA ALA A 67 2.71 -10.16 0.04
C ALA A 67 2.96 -9.36 1.32
N LYS A 68 3.30 -8.06 1.22
CA LYS A 68 3.52 -7.19 2.39
C LYS A 68 2.22 -6.81 3.12
N LEU A 69 1.12 -6.66 2.38
CA LEU A 69 -0.20 -6.31 2.92
C LEU A 69 -1.03 -7.52 3.38
N GLU A 70 -0.67 -8.74 2.96
CA GLU A 70 -1.24 -10.00 3.47
C GLU A 70 -0.48 -10.54 4.69
N SER A 71 0.78 -10.09 4.90
CA SER A 71 1.56 -10.36 6.12
C SER A 71 1.28 -9.53 7.40
N PRO A 72 0.29 -8.62 7.54
CA PRO A 72 0.13 -7.83 8.75
C PRO A 72 -0.67 -8.53 9.88
N ASN A 73 -0.87 -9.86 9.83
CA ASN A 73 -1.60 -10.56 10.90
C ASN A 73 -0.72 -11.26 11.95
N GLU A 74 0.60 -11.01 11.98
CA GLU A 74 1.49 -11.60 12.99
C GLU A 74 2.29 -10.57 13.82
N GLU A 75 2.17 -9.26 13.57
CA GLU A 75 2.94 -8.24 14.33
C GLU A 75 2.07 -7.17 15.04
N ALA A 76 0.75 -7.35 15.12
CA ALA A 76 -0.16 -6.43 15.83
C ALA A 76 -0.79 -7.02 17.11
N GLU A 77 -0.30 -8.15 17.60
CA GLU A 77 -0.55 -8.65 18.96
C GLU A 77 0.80 -8.90 19.64
N GLU A 78 1.39 -7.85 20.23
CA GLU A 78 2.21 -7.86 21.46
C GLU A 78 3.13 -6.62 21.49
N GLN A 79 2.59 -5.50 21.97
CA GLN A 79 3.10 -4.73 23.14
C GLN A 79 2.36 -3.42 23.37
#